data_AF-A0A350YRG2-F1
#
_entry.id   AF-A0A350YRG2-F1
#
_cell.length_a   1.000
_cell.length_b   1.000
_cell.length_c   1.000
_cell.angle_alpha   90.00
_cell.angle_beta   90.00
_cell.angle_gamma   90.00
#
_symmetry.space_group_name_H-M   'P 1'
#
loop_
_entity.id
_entity.type
_entity.pdbx_description
1 polymer ?
#
loop_
_entity_poly.entity_id
_entity_poly.type
_entity_poly.pdbx_seq_one_letter_code
_entity_poly.pdbx_strand_id
1 'polypeptide(L)'
;MTYSLTYRRVLNRMGYYNYQRGLIYHHLDEEGSWNSHLGNCRAFILKAMELRKPSKVTVLGSGWLLDLPLKEMAETGAEICLVDIVHPPEVKEQVAGLGKVTLIEDDV
;
A
#
# COMPACT_ATOMS: atom_id res chain seq x y z
N MET A 1 10.62 3.02 10.92
CA MET A 1 11.51 4.06 11.47
C MET A 1 11.09 5.39 10.86
N THR A 2 11.02 6.47 11.63
CA THR A 2 10.70 7.79 11.03
C THR A 2 11.96 8.36 10.42
N TYR A 3 11.98 8.57 9.11
CA TYR A 3 13.15 9.13 8.43
C TYR A 3 13.54 10.51 8.96
N SER A 4 14.85 10.80 8.95
CA SER A 4 15.39 12.11 9.32
C SER A 4 14.87 13.22 8.40
N LEU A 5 14.85 14.47 8.89
CA LEU A 5 14.49 15.63 8.07
C LEU A 5 15.36 15.76 6.81
N THR A 6 16.65 15.42 6.91
CA THR A 6 17.57 15.40 5.78
C THR A 6 17.14 14.39 4.73
N TYR A 7 16.77 13.17 5.16
CA TYR A 7 16.31 12.13 4.24
C TYR A 7 14.98 12.52 3.58
N ARG A 8 14.02 13.08 4.32
CA ARG A 8 12.76 13.59 3.74
C ARG A 8 12.98 14.66 2.67
N ARG A 9 13.96 15.54 2.85
CA ARG A 9 14.36 16.53 1.82
C ARG A 9 14.93 15.85 0.58
N VAL A 10 15.70 14.77 0.73
CA VAL A 10 16.19 13.98 -0.41
C VAL A 10 15.03 13.34 -1.16
N LEU A 11 14.09 12.69 -0.45
CA LEU A 11 12.89 12.09 -1.07
C LEU A 11 12.06 13.12 -1.84
N ASN A 12 11.91 14.32 -1.28
CA ASN A 12 11.22 15.42 -1.95
C ASN A 12 11.93 15.87 -3.23
N ARG A 13 13.26 16.04 -3.19
CA ARG A 13 14.07 16.38 -4.37
C ARG A 13 14.04 15.28 -5.45
N MET A 14 14.00 14.02 -5.04
CA MET A 14 13.86 12.88 -5.95
C MET A 14 12.44 12.75 -6.51
N GLY A 15 11.48 13.49 -5.99
CA GLY A 15 10.12 13.57 -6.54
C GLY A 15 9.17 12.46 -6.07
N TYR A 16 9.51 11.65 -5.06
CA TYR A 16 8.65 10.55 -4.60
C TYR A 16 7.23 11.00 -4.20
N TYR A 17 7.11 12.13 -3.48
CA TYR A 17 5.81 12.68 -3.11
C TYR A 17 4.99 13.14 -4.32
N ASN A 18 5.65 13.72 -5.33
CA ASN A 18 4.98 14.16 -6.56
C ASN A 18 4.55 12.98 -7.41
N TYR A 19 5.38 11.94 -7.49
CA TYR A 19 5.07 10.69 -8.17
C TYR A 19 3.82 10.03 -7.57
N GLN A 20 3.74 9.91 -6.24
CA GLN A 20 2.55 9.35 -5.59
C GLN A 20 1.29 10.11 -5.93
N ARG A 21 1.34 11.45 -5.89
CA ARG A 21 0.20 12.28 -6.29
C ARG A 21 -0.17 12.07 -7.76
N GLY A 22 0.83 12.04 -8.65
CA GLY A 22 0.61 11.78 -10.07
C GLY A 22 -0.12 10.45 -10.30
N LEU A 23 0.30 9.39 -9.61
CA LEU A 23 -0.30 8.06 -9.74
C LEU A 23 -1.81 8.08 -9.41
N ILE A 24 -2.21 8.72 -8.31
CA ILE A 24 -3.63 8.77 -7.94
C ILE A 24 -4.45 9.66 -8.89
N TYR A 25 -3.91 10.78 -9.37
CA TYR A 25 -4.60 11.61 -10.37
C TYR A 25 -4.78 10.86 -11.68
N HIS A 26 -3.75 10.18 -12.18
CA HIS A 26 -3.88 9.36 -13.39
C HIS A 26 -4.93 8.26 -13.24
N HIS A 27 -4.96 7.58 -12.10
CA HIS A 27 -5.98 6.58 -11.83
C HIS A 27 -7.41 7.15 -11.88
N LEU A 28 -7.61 8.35 -11.33
CA LEU A 28 -8.90 9.04 -11.33
C LEU A 28 -9.30 9.55 -12.74
N ASP A 29 -8.33 10.07 -13.49
CA ASP A 29 -8.55 10.64 -14.83
C ASP A 29 -8.83 9.56 -15.89
N GLU A 30 -8.33 8.34 -15.71
CA GLU A 30 -8.54 7.23 -16.66
C GLU A 30 -9.92 6.54 -16.55
N GLU A 31 -10.87 7.14 -15.83
CA GLU A 31 -12.29 6.73 -15.73
C GLU A 31 -12.53 5.21 -15.55
N GLY A 32 -11.64 4.52 -14.83
CA GLY A 32 -11.79 3.10 -14.53
C GLY A 32 -11.21 2.12 -15.56
N SER A 33 -10.39 2.60 -16.51
CA SER A 33 -9.53 1.76 -17.37
C SER A 33 -8.79 0.67 -16.57
N TRP A 34 -8.38 0.99 -15.34
CA TRP A 34 -7.63 0.08 -14.47
C TRP A 34 -8.51 -0.88 -13.66
N ASN A 35 -9.83 -0.69 -13.61
CA ASN A 35 -10.71 -1.43 -12.71
C ASN A 35 -10.63 -2.95 -12.90
N SER A 36 -10.52 -3.39 -14.16
CA SER A 36 -10.36 -4.81 -14.47
C SER A 36 -9.03 -5.36 -13.93
N HIS A 37 -7.94 -4.61 -14.10
CA HIS A 37 -6.62 -4.96 -13.57
C HIS A 37 -6.60 -5.01 -12.05
N LEU A 38 -7.09 -3.95 -11.38
CA LEU A 38 -7.17 -3.87 -9.93
C LEU A 38 -8.04 -5.00 -9.36
N GLY A 39 -9.19 -5.27 -9.98
CA GLY A 39 -10.07 -6.39 -9.61
C GLY A 39 -9.36 -7.75 -9.71
N ASN A 40 -8.61 -7.99 -10.79
CA ASN A 40 -7.86 -9.22 -10.99
C ASN A 40 -6.74 -9.40 -9.95
N CYS A 41 -5.96 -8.34 -9.67
CA CYS A 41 -4.92 -8.38 -8.65
C CYS A 41 -5.50 -8.70 -7.26
N ARG A 42 -6.58 -8.00 -6.88
CA ARG A 42 -7.26 -8.24 -5.61
C ARG A 42 -7.76 -9.68 -5.48
N ALA A 43 -8.43 -10.19 -6.53
CA ALA A 43 -8.92 -11.57 -6.55
C ALA A 43 -7.78 -12.59 -6.42
N PHE A 44 -6.67 -12.37 -7.12
CA PHE A 44 -5.49 -13.24 -7.03
C PHE A 44 -4.90 -13.28 -5.62
N ILE A 45 -4.73 -12.11 -4.99
CA ILE A 45 -4.19 -12.00 -3.63
C ILE A 45 -5.11 -12.68 -2.61
N LEU A 46 -6.42 -12.47 -2.70
CA LEU A 46 -7.38 -13.14 -1.83
C LEU A 46 -7.37 -14.66 -2.03
N LYS A 47 -7.22 -15.13 -3.26
CA LYS A 47 -7.10 -16.57 -3.53
C LYS A 47 -5.83 -17.15 -2.90
N ALA A 48 -4.71 -16.43 -2.98
CA ALA A 48 -3.47 -16.85 -2.34
C ALA A 48 -3.62 -16.87 -0.80
N MET A 49 -4.27 -15.88 -0.20
CA MET A 49 -4.58 -15.83 1.23
C MET A 49 -5.44 -17.02 1.68
N GLU A 50 -6.49 -17.35 0.93
CA GLU A 50 -7.39 -18.48 1.22
C GLU A 50 -6.63 -19.82 1.19
N LEU A 51 -5.78 -20.02 0.18
CA LEU A 51 -5.04 -21.27 -0.03
C LEU A 51 -3.89 -21.44 0.98
N ARG A 52 -3.19 -20.35 1.33
CA ARG A 52 -1.96 -20.42 2.14
C ARG A 52 -2.21 -20.16 3.61
N LYS A 53 -3.28 -19.44 3.96
CA LYS A 53 -3.65 -19.05 5.34
C LYS A 53 -2.44 -18.54 6.16
N PRO A 54 -1.67 -17.57 5.64
CA PRO A 54 -0.47 -17.11 6.30
C PRO A 54 -0.83 -16.40 7.62
N SER A 55 -0.01 -16.61 8.64
CA SER A 55 -0.11 -15.85 9.90
C SER A 55 0.41 -14.41 9.77
N LYS A 56 1.31 -14.17 8.80
CA LYS A 56 1.92 -12.86 8.53
C LYS A 56 2.15 -12.67 7.03
N VAL A 57 1.89 -11.46 6.55
CA VAL A 57 2.08 -11.03 5.16
C VAL A 57 2.86 -9.73 5.14
N THR A 58 3.92 -9.68 4.32
CA THR A 58 4.68 -8.44 4.08
C THR A 58 4.46 -8.03 2.63
N VAL A 59 4.02 -6.80 2.43
CA VAL A 59 3.78 -6.20 1.11
C VAL A 59 4.88 -5.17 0.87
N LEU A 60 5.65 -5.39 -0.19
CA LEU A 60 6.75 -4.51 -0.59
C LEU A 60 6.24 -3.58 -1.71
N GLY A 61 6.51 -2.28 -1.59
CA GLY A 61 5.97 -1.27 -2.50
C GLY A 61 4.46 -1.08 -2.34
N SER A 62 3.97 -1.04 -1.09
CA SER A 62 2.53 -1.02 -0.82
C SER A 62 1.78 0.22 -1.33
N GLY A 63 2.48 1.33 -1.57
CA GLY A 63 1.96 2.52 -2.26
C GLY A 63 0.58 2.96 -1.79
N TRP A 64 -0.34 3.14 -2.76
CA TRP A 64 -1.73 3.56 -2.57
C TRP A 64 -2.71 2.41 -2.25
N LEU A 65 -2.25 1.16 -2.21
CA LEU A 65 -3.08 -0.03 -1.97
C LEU A 65 -4.21 -0.26 -2.99
N LEU A 66 -4.15 0.31 -4.20
CA LEU A 66 -5.21 0.23 -5.21
C LEU A 66 -5.53 -1.22 -5.60
N ASP A 67 -4.48 -2.02 -5.78
CA ASP A 67 -4.52 -3.43 -6.17
C ASP A 67 -4.48 -4.38 -4.96
N LEU A 68 -4.26 -3.85 -3.74
CA LEU A 68 -4.17 -4.63 -2.51
C LEU A 68 -5.53 -4.65 -1.76
N PRO A 69 -6.13 -5.82 -1.52
CA PRO A 69 -7.37 -5.95 -0.77
C PRO A 69 -7.14 -5.90 0.75
N LEU A 70 -6.61 -4.78 1.25
CA LEU A 70 -6.13 -4.64 2.63
C LEU A 70 -7.21 -4.95 3.68
N LYS A 71 -8.45 -4.47 3.46
CA LYS A 71 -9.54 -4.67 4.42
C LYS A 71 -9.86 -6.16 4.56
N GLU A 72 -10.06 -6.83 3.44
CA GLU A 72 -10.35 -8.24 3.36
C GLU A 72 -9.20 -9.08 3.93
N MET A 73 -7.95 -8.68 3.67
CA MET A 73 -6.77 -9.30 4.27
C MET A 73 -6.75 -9.13 5.79
N ALA A 74 -7.07 -7.93 6.31
CA ALA A 74 -7.07 -7.66 7.75
C ALA A 74 -8.13 -8.48 8.51
N GLU A 75 -9.27 -8.78 7.85
CA GLU A 75 -10.33 -9.62 8.38
C GLU A 75 -9.91 -11.10 8.51
N THR A 76 -8.88 -11.56 7.79
CA THR A 76 -8.34 -12.93 7.95
C THR A 76 -7.61 -13.16 9.28
N GLY A 77 -7.29 -12.07 10.00
CA GLY A 77 -6.54 -12.13 11.26
C GLY A 77 -5.02 -12.28 11.10
N ALA A 78 -4.51 -12.31 9.87
CA ALA A 78 -3.08 -12.25 9.58
C ALA A 78 -2.47 -10.91 10.02
N GLU A 79 -1.21 -10.93 10.44
CA GLU A 79 -0.42 -9.72 10.64
C GLU A 79 0.02 -9.18 9.28
N ILE A 80 -0.26 -7.91 8.99
CA ILE A 80 0.06 -7.29 7.69
C ILE A 80 1.10 -6.22 7.91
N CYS A 81 2.20 -6.32 7.18
CA CYS A 81 3.27 -5.34 7.16
C CYS A 81 3.30 -4.68 5.77
N LEU A 82 3.03 -3.38 5.73
CA LEU A 82 3.05 -2.56 4.52
C LEU A 82 4.38 -1.80 4.49
N VAL A 83 5.19 -2.06 3.47
CA VAL A 83 6.52 -1.48 3.31
C VAL A 83 6.55 -0.65 2.04
N ASP A 84 6.95 0.62 2.17
CA ASP A 84 7.12 1.54 1.05
C ASP A 84 8.06 2.67 1.48
N ILE A 85 8.78 3.27 0.54
CA ILE A 85 9.66 4.40 0.80
C ILE A 85 8.88 5.62 1.31
N VAL A 86 7.64 5.80 0.85
CA VAL A 86 6.71 6.81 1.36
C VAL A 86 5.31 6.20 1.37
N HIS A 87 4.55 6.41 2.44
CA HIS A 87 3.12 6.07 2.42
C HIS A 87 2.27 7.34 2.24
N PRO A 88 1.27 7.34 1.34
CA PRO A 88 0.33 8.43 1.22
C PRO A 88 -0.39 8.71 2.55
N PRO A 89 -0.72 9.98 2.88
CA PRO A 89 -1.46 10.32 4.10
C PRO A 89 -2.76 9.52 4.28
N GLU A 90 -3.51 9.33 3.20
CA GLU A 90 -4.78 8.60 3.17
C GLU A 90 -4.59 7.12 3.54
N VAL A 91 -3.48 6.52 3.10
CA VAL A 91 -3.11 5.14 3.47
C VAL A 91 -2.76 5.06 4.96
N LYS A 92 -2.06 6.07 5.49
CA LYS A 92 -1.76 6.15 6.93
C LYS A 92 -3.04 6.23 7.77
N GLU A 93 -4.01 7.04 7.32
CA GLU A 93 -5.32 7.17 7.96
C GLU A 93 -6.14 5.88 7.88
N GLN A 94 -6.20 5.26 6.70
CA GLN A 94 -6.91 3.98 6.50
C GLN A 94 -6.36 2.88 7.42
N VAL A 95 -5.03 2.81 7.58
CA VAL A 95 -4.36 1.79 8.41
C VAL A 95 -4.52 2.06 9.90
N ALA A 96 -4.65 3.32 10.34
CA ALA A 96 -4.77 3.67 11.75
C ALA A 96 -5.96 3.00 12.46
N GLY A 97 -7.01 2.62 11.71
CA GLY A 97 -8.17 1.87 12.21
C GLY A 97 -8.00 0.36 12.29
N LEU A 98 -6.88 -0.21 11.83
CA LEU A 98 -6.68 -1.65 11.67
C LEU A 98 -5.65 -2.19 12.67
N GLY A 99 -6.09 -2.99 13.65
CA GLY A 99 -5.26 -3.40 14.79
C GLY A 99 -4.10 -4.35 14.50
N LYS A 100 -4.03 -4.98 13.31
CA LYS A 100 -2.95 -5.92 12.93
C LYS A 100 -2.18 -5.48 11.67
N VAL A 101 -2.24 -4.19 11.34
CA VAL A 101 -1.57 -3.64 10.16
C VAL A 101 -0.49 -2.67 10.62
N THR A 102 0.74 -2.86 10.15
CA THR A 102 1.89 -2.01 10.47
C THR A 102 2.43 -1.37 9.21
N LEU A 103 2.78 -0.09 9.30
CA LEU A 103 3.45 0.66 8.23
C LEU A 103 4.94 0.76 8.53
N ILE A 104 5.77 0.42 7.55
CA ILE A 104 7.23 0.54 7.61
C ILE A 104 7.68 1.41 6.44
N GLU A 105 8.22 2.58 6.75
CA GLU A 105 8.91 3.40 5.76
C GLU A 105 10.33 2.82 5.55
N ASP A 106 10.58 2.15 4.41
CA ASP A 106 11.88 1.57 4.02
C ASP A 106 12.05 1.51 2.49
N ASP A 107 13.30 1.47 2.01
CA ASP A 107 13.66 1.25 0.60
C ASP A 107 13.93 -0.25 0.39
N VAL A 108 13.26 -0.89 -0.58
CA VAL A 108 13.14 -2.35 -0.72
C VAL A 108 13.78 -2.91 -1.98
#